data_AF-A0A142X2S5-F1
#
_entry.id   AF-A0A142X2S5-F1
#
_cell.length_a   1.000
_cell.length_b   1.000
_cell.length_c   1.000
_cell.angle_alpha   90.00
_cell.angle_beta   90.00
_cell.angle_gamma   90.00
#
_symmetry.space_group_name_H-M   'P 1'
#
loop_
_entity.id
_entity.type
_entity.pdbx_description
1 polymer ?
#
loop_
_entity_poly.entity_id
_entity_poly.type
_entity_poly.pdbx_seq_one_letter_code
_entity_poly.pdbx_strand_id
1 'polypeptide(L)'
;MGWSMLFTVLSFVASLSGFLGARAIRDARWRFYLKLSLPLISLLFACAAWGCFWVARGWSILGLLTLSSACLLWILALGAFHWGISELYDRLERRYPELRSGPFSYLMDGIRTRRLHGSDGNAVNSSLHSPRESKVSPMPPRTGLFPNVIEMNHQARRRLGCCVYLVHDGDDWMLIDIGYQDTLDDILGLIRQLDFRLANCRYLVATHADVDHIQGLKRAKELMPQAQVVGHPQAEGLLREGERIMTYAEITAQGISIDLPQVGFDRTIDEGDVLTLGNLKLEVWHTPGHAPAQLSFRMGNLLFSGDNIYRDGCVGNIDAHHGSDLPAFIKSLERIKKGDVEWLLPSHGPVFRKDNKMLQKTIDRLTEYQHMADFGTCAVDWPLLDEWDEELARGASAATQS
;
A
#
# COMPACT_ATOMS: atom_id res chain seq x y z
N MET A 1 -33.87 12.30 38.21
CA MET A 1 -33.10 11.90 37.01
C MET A 1 -31.60 12.22 37.09
N GLY A 2 -31.13 13.28 37.75
CA GLY A 2 -29.69 13.61 37.79
C GLY A 2 -28.79 12.71 38.66
N TRP A 3 -29.31 12.09 39.71
CA TRP A 3 -28.50 11.31 40.67
C TRP A 3 -28.18 9.88 40.21
N SER A 4 -28.98 9.26 39.33
CA SER A 4 -28.69 7.92 38.82
C SER A 4 -27.55 7.93 37.79
N MET A 5 -27.44 9.01 37.02
CA MET A 5 -26.37 9.17 36.03
C MET A 5 -25.00 9.33 36.69
N LEU A 6 -24.93 10.04 37.83
CA LEU A 6 -23.71 10.21 38.62
C LEU A 6 -23.23 8.89 39.24
N PHE A 7 -24.16 8.04 39.71
CA PHE A 7 -23.85 6.73 40.31
C PHE A 7 -23.32 5.72 39.28
N THR A 8 -23.88 5.73 38.06
CA THR A 8 -23.44 4.86 36.96
C THR A 8 -22.03 5.24 36.48
N VAL A 9 -21.75 6.54 36.39
CA VAL A 9 -20.41 7.04 36.00
C VAL A 9 -19.36 6.72 37.07
N LEU A 10 -19.68 6.91 38.36
CA LEU A 10 -18.76 6.58 39.46
C LEU A 10 -18.48 5.07 39.56
N SER A 11 -19.48 4.21 39.29
CA SER A 11 -19.32 2.75 39.31
C SER A 11 -18.48 2.24 38.12
N PHE A 12 -18.61 2.88 36.96
CA PHE A 12 -17.78 2.59 35.79
C PHE A 12 -16.32 3.01 36.01
N VAL A 13 -16.08 4.16 36.67
CA VAL A 13 -14.74 4.66 36.99
C VAL A 13 -14.04 3.80 38.06
N ALA A 14 -14.76 3.33 39.08
CA ALA A 14 -14.22 2.39 40.08
C ALA A 14 -13.79 1.06 39.43
N SER A 15 -14.55 0.59 38.44
CA SER A 15 -14.25 -0.63 37.69
C SER A 15 -13.06 -0.44 36.74
N LEU A 16 -12.96 0.71 36.06
CA LEU A 16 -11.86 1.02 35.14
C LEU A 16 -10.54 1.27 35.87
N SER A 17 -10.58 1.94 37.03
CA SER A 17 -9.42 2.15 37.90
C SER A 17 -8.94 0.86 38.57
N GLY A 18 -9.85 -0.04 38.95
CA GLY A 18 -9.51 -1.40 39.41
C GLY A 18 -8.87 -2.26 38.31
N PHE A 19 -9.40 -2.21 37.08
CA PHE A 19 -8.90 -2.99 35.94
C PHE A 19 -7.53 -2.50 35.44
N LEU A 20 -7.31 -1.17 35.42
CA LEU A 20 -6.01 -0.58 35.08
C LEU A 20 -4.99 -0.73 36.22
N GLY A 21 -5.42 -0.63 37.48
CA GLY A 21 -4.58 -0.82 38.66
C GLY A 21 -4.00 -2.23 38.78
N ALA A 22 -4.77 -3.27 38.46
CA ALA A 22 -4.33 -4.66 38.56
C ALA A 22 -3.28 -5.07 37.51
N ARG A 23 -3.29 -4.45 36.31
CA ARG A 23 -2.30 -4.73 35.24
C ARG A 23 -1.08 -3.80 35.25
N ALA A 24 -1.19 -2.58 35.78
CA ALA A 24 -0.14 -1.56 35.66
C ALA A 24 0.97 -1.61 36.74
N ILE A 25 0.86 -2.47 37.77
CA ILE A 25 1.76 -2.40 38.93
C ILE A 25 3.17 -2.99 38.69
N ARG A 26 3.40 -3.74 37.59
CA ARG A 26 4.68 -4.44 37.35
C ARG A 26 5.66 -3.77 36.39
N ASP A 27 5.30 -2.67 35.71
CA ASP A 27 6.19 -2.03 34.74
C ASP A 27 6.44 -0.54 35.08
N ALA A 28 7.73 -0.18 35.20
CA ALA A 28 8.17 1.17 35.56
C ALA A 28 7.73 2.25 34.55
N ARG A 29 7.41 1.87 33.30
CA ARG A 29 6.98 2.79 32.23
C ARG A 29 5.58 3.37 32.46
N TRP A 30 4.69 2.63 33.10
CA TRP A 30 3.30 3.05 33.33
C TRP A 30 3.13 3.98 34.53
N ARG A 31 4.05 3.94 35.50
CA ARG A 31 4.01 4.78 36.71
C ARG A 31 4.17 6.27 36.41
N PHE A 32 4.85 6.62 35.32
CA PHE A 32 5.03 8.02 34.89
C PHE A 32 3.78 8.56 34.19
N TYR A 33 3.17 7.77 33.29
CA TYR A 33 1.92 8.13 32.62
C TYR A 33 0.78 8.37 33.60
N LEU A 34 0.63 7.52 34.62
CA LEU A 34 -0.37 7.69 35.68
C LEU A 34 -0.12 8.95 36.52
N LYS A 35 1.13 9.31 36.82
CA LYS A 35 1.45 10.52 37.60
C LYS A 35 1.11 11.82 36.85
N LEU A 36 1.15 11.84 35.52
CA LEU A 36 0.83 13.02 34.73
C LEU A 36 -0.65 13.13 34.34
N SER A 37 -1.33 12.00 34.09
CA SER A 37 -2.71 12.01 33.59
C SER A 37 -3.77 12.16 34.68
N LEU A 38 -3.53 11.62 35.88
CA LEU A 38 -4.48 11.68 37.01
C LEU A 38 -4.81 13.12 37.49
N PRO A 39 -3.85 14.05 37.60
CA PRO A 39 -4.15 15.44 37.98
C PRO A 39 -4.97 16.19 36.92
N LEU A 40 -4.68 15.95 35.63
CA LEU A 40 -5.37 16.57 34.50
C LEU A 40 -6.82 16.09 34.38
N ILE A 41 -7.04 14.79 34.57
CA ILE A 41 -8.38 14.20 34.62
C ILE A 41 -9.16 14.76 35.82
N SER A 42 -8.52 14.88 36.98
CA SER A 42 -9.15 15.44 38.19
C SER A 42 -9.57 16.91 38.02
N LEU A 43 -8.75 17.71 37.32
CA LEU A 43 -9.04 19.11 37.03
C LEU A 43 -10.25 19.26 36.09
N LEU A 44 -10.37 18.39 35.09
CA LEU A 44 -11.51 18.36 34.15
C LEU A 44 -12.83 18.05 34.85
N PHE A 45 -12.83 17.06 35.76
CA PHE A 45 -14.03 16.74 36.54
C PHE A 45 -14.42 17.87 37.49
N ALA A 46 -13.44 18.58 38.08
CA ALA A 46 -13.72 19.76 38.90
C ALA A 46 -14.35 20.89 38.07
N CYS A 47 -13.83 21.18 36.87
CA CYS A 47 -14.40 22.20 35.98
C CYS A 47 -15.81 21.84 35.48
N ALA A 48 -16.06 20.56 35.14
CA ALA A 48 -17.38 20.09 34.72
C ALA A 48 -18.40 20.17 35.87
N ALA A 49 -18.01 19.75 37.08
CA ALA A 49 -18.87 19.85 38.27
C ALA A 49 -19.21 21.31 38.62
N TRP A 50 -18.26 22.23 38.46
CA TRP A 50 -18.50 23.66 38.67
C TRP A 50 -19.38 24.29 37.59
N GLY A 51 -19.20 23.92 36.32
CA GLY A 51 -20.10 24.35 35.23
C GLY A 51 -21.55 23.92 35.48
N CYS A 52 -21.76 22.66 35.88
CA CYS A 52 -23.09 22.15 36.23
C CYS A 52 -23.71 22.88 37.44
N PHE A 53 -22.89 23.28 38.43
CA PHE A 53 -23.35 24.04 39.60
C PHE A 53 -23.91 25.42 39.24
N TRP A 54 -23.25 26.15 38.33
CA TRP A 54 -23.72 27.48 37.88
C TRP A 54 -24.96 27.40 36.97
N VAL A 55 -25.03 26.37 36.11
CA VAL A 55 -26.21 26.09 35.29
C VAL A 55 -27.42 25.74 36.17
N ALA A 56 -27.24 24.94 37.22
CA ALA A 56 -28.31 24.59 38.16
C ALA A 56 -28.84 25.77 38.98
N ARG A 57 -28.08 26.87 39.09
CA ARG A 57 -28.50 28.12 39.76
C ARG A 57 -29.06 29.19 38.81
N GLY A 58 -29.27 28.85 37.53
CA GLY A 58 -29.92 29.73 36.55
C GLY A 58 -28.99 30.74 35.88
N TRP A 59 -27.66 30.62 36.05
CA TRP A 59 -26.68 31.53 35.47
C TRP A 59 -26.08 30.90 34.21
N SER A 60 -26.87 30.86 33.14
CA SER A 60 -26.57 30.13 31.90
C SER A 60 -25.33 30.64 31.15
N ILE A 61 -25.09 31.96 31.15
CA ILE A 61 -23.97 32.57 30.41
C ILE A 61 -22.61 32.29 31.08
N LEU A 62 -22.54 32.36 32.42
CA LEU A 62 -21.30 32.06 33.16
C LEU A 62 -20.96 30.57 33.12
N GLY A 63 -21.98 29.69 33.14
CA GLY A 63 -21.82 28.25 32.98
C GLY A 63 -21.28 27.87 31.58
N LEU A 64 -21.78 28.52 30.53
CA LEU A 64 -21.30 28.29 29.16
C LEU A 64 -19.87 28.77 28.93
N LEU A 65 -19.49 29.92 29.49
CA LEU A 65 -18.12 30.45 29.39
C LEU A 65 -17.09 29.60 30.15
N THR A 66 -17.46 29.02 31.28
CA THR A 66 -16.58 28.12 32.05
C THR A 66 -16.41 26.76 31.37
N LEU A 67 -17.48 26.21 30.78
CA LEU A 67 -17.42 24.99 29.97
C LEU A 67 -16.62 25.18 28.67
N SER A 68 -16.76 26.31 27.98
CA SER A 68 -16.00 26.58 26.75
C SER A 68 -14.50 26.74 27.02
N SER A 69 -14.15 27.41 28.12
CA SER A 69 -12.75 27.59 28.54
C SER A 69 -12.09 26.27 28.93
N ALA A 70 -12.84 25.37 29.59
CA ALA A 70 -12.37 24.02 29.94
C ALA A 70 -12.16 23.14 28.69
N CYS A 71 -13.05 23.23 27.70
CA CYS A 71 -12.87 22.55 26.41
C CYS A 71 -11.64 23.07 25.65
N LEU A 72 -11.40 24.39 25.66
CA LEU A 72 -10.23 24.99 24.99
C LEU A 72 -8.92 24.53 25.63
N LEU A 73 -8.86 24.50 26.96
CA LEU A 73 -7.72 23.97 27.71
C LEU A 73 -7.52 22.47 27.45
N TRP A 74 -8.60 21.71 27.23
CA TRP A 74 -8.51 20.29 26.88
C TRP A 74 -7.94 20.06 25.48
N ILE A 75 -8.35 20.86 24.50
CA ILE A 75 -7.81 20.80 23.13
C ILE A 75 -6.31 21.14 23.13
N LEU A 76 -5.91 22.18 23.88
CA LEU A 76 -4.51 22.56 24.02
C LEU A 76 -3.69 21.49 24.76
N ALA A 77 -4.25 20.87 25.81
CA ALA A 77 -3.60 19.79 26.54
C ALA A 77 -3.43 18.52 25.68
N LEU A 78 -4.43 18.19 24.84
CA LEU A 78 -4.33 17.11 23.85
C LEU A 78 -3.27 17.41 22.79
N GLY A 79 -3.21 18.64 22.29
CA GLY A 79 -2.18 19.07 21.35
C GLY A 79 -0.77 18.95 21.94
N ALA A 80 -0.57 19.42 23.17
CA ALA A 80 0.71 19.29 23.87
C ALA A 80 1.06 17.83 24.20
N PHE A 81 0.08 17.00 24.55
CA PHE A 81 0.25 15.56 24.80
C PHE A 81 0.63 14.80 23.52
N HIS A 82 0.01 15.13 22.39
CA HIS A 82 0.31 14.52 21.09
C HIS A 82 1.71 14.92 20.59
N TRP A 83 2.08 16.18 20.77
CA TRP A 83 3.42 16.69 20.41
C TRP A 83 4.52 16.08 21.29
N GLY A 84 4.32 16.03 22.62
CA GLY A 84 5.27 15.45 23.56
C GLY A 84 5.50 13.94 23.36
N ILE A 85 4.46 13.18 22.98
CA ILE A 85 4.59 11.76 22.64
C ILE A 85 5.39 11.58 21.35
N SER A 86 5.18 12.41 20.34
CA SER A 86 5.96 12.33 19.09
C SER A 86 7.44 12.59 19.32
N GLU A 87 7.79 13.61 20.10
CA GLU A 87 9.17 13.98 20.38
C GLU A 87 9.89 12.90 21.23
N LEU A 88 9.18 12.31 22.19
CA LEU A 88 9.68 11.20 23.01
C LEU A 88 9.87 9.93 22.17
N TYR A 89 8.98 9.67 21.21
CA TYR A 89 9.07 8.54 20.30
C TYR A 89 10.24 8.69 19.32
N ASP A 90 10.45 9.88 18.74
CA ASP A 90 11.61 10.17 17.88
C ASP A 90 12.96 10.01 18.62
N ARG A 91 12.97 10.19 19.95
CA ARG A 91 14.17 9.93 20.78
C ARG A 91 14.34 8.45 21.12
N LEU A 92 13.24 7.72 21.30
CA LEU A 92 13.28 6.27 21.56
C LEU A 92 13.61 5.48 20.29
N GLU A 93 13.09 5.88 19.13
CA GLU A 93 13.38 5.27 17.82
C GLU A 93 14.85 5.46 17.41
N ARG A 94 15.44 6.63 17.72
CA ARG A 94 16.89 6.85 17.56
C ARG A 94 17.75 6.00 18.49
N ARG A 95 17.19 5.54 19.62
CA ARG A 95 17.92 4.78 20.65
C ARG A 95 17.73 3.27 20.53
N TYR A 96 16.65 2.80 19.89
CA TYR A 96 16.28 1.39 19.73
C TYR A 96 15.67 1.12 18.33
N PRO A 97 16.51 0.97 17.27
CA PRO A 97 16.06 0.85 15.88
C PRO A 97 15.19 -0.38 15.57
N GLU A 98 15.27 -1.43 16.39
CA GLU A 98 14.53 -2.69 16.27
C GLU A 98 13.00 -2.53 16.37
N LEU A 99 12.53 -1.43 16.98
CA LEU A 99 11.11 -1.10 17.09
C LEU A 99 10.42 -0.82 15.73
N ARG A 100 11.19 -0.66 14.64
CA ARG A 100 10.67 -0.45 13.28
C ARG A 100 10.00 -1.66 12.63
N SER A 101 10.22 -2.86 13.18
CA SER A 101 9.79 -4.13 12.55
C SER A 101 8.64 -4.85 13.28
N GLY A 102 8.01 -4.19 14.26
CA GLY A 102 6.97 -4.77 15.08
C GLY A 102 5.54 -4.64 14.52
N PRO A 103 4.58 -5.42 15.04
CA PRO A 103 3.21 -5.58 14.53
C PRO A 103 2.30 -4.33 14.63
N PHE A 104 2.84 -3.17 15.00
CA PHE A 104 2.10 -1.90 15.15
C PHE A 104 2.57 -0.78 14.20
N SER A 105 3.44 -1.08 13.22
CA SER A 105 3.93 -0.09 12.24
C SER A 105 2.79 0.61 11.48
N TYR A 106 1.70 -0.09 11.20
CA TYR A 106 0.54 0.39 10.44
C TYR A 106 -0.26 1.51 11.13
N LEU A 107 -0.26 1.60 12.46
CA LEU A 107 -0.97 2.67 13.17
C LEU A 107 -0.25 4.02 13.08
N MET A 108 1.04 4.02 12.72
CA MET A 108 1.93 5.19 12.80
C MET A 108 2.01 5.99 11.50
N ASP A 109 1.73 5.41 10.34
CA ASP A 109 1.68 6.15 9.06
C ASP A 109 0.48 7.11 9.00
N GLY A 110 -0.62 6.79 9.68
CA GLY A 110 -1.81 7.67 9.76
C GLY A 110 -1.62 8.94 10.60
N ILE A 111 -0.55 9.04 11.41
CA ILE A 111 -0.18 10.25 12.16
C ILE A 111 0.83 11.09 11.35
N ARG A 112 1.72 10.45 10.59
CA ARG A 112 2.70 11.13 9.72
C ARG A 112 2.04 11.95 8.62
N THR A 113 1.00 11.41 7.98
CA THR A 113 0.27 12.09 6.90
C THR A 113 -0.48 13.34 7.35
N ARG A 114 -0.91 13.42 8.63
CA ARG A 114 -1.61 14.61 9.16
C ARG A 114 -0.71 15.82 9.42
N ARG A 115 0.62 15.66 9.50
CA ARG A 115 1.55 16.77 9.73
C ARG A 115 1.86 17.57 8.45
N LEU A 116 1.55 17.03 7.26
CA LEU A 116 1.83 17.68 5.98
C LEU A 116 0.64 18.48 5.41
N HIS A 117 -0.54 18.43 6.03
CA HIS A 117 -1.78 19.02 5.48
C HIS A 117 -2.49 20.03 6.42
N GLY A 118 -1.80 20.54 7.45
CA GLY A 118 -2.37 21.54 8.35
C GLY A 118 -1.38 22.65 8.67
N SER A 119 -1.71 23.87 8.23
CA SER A 119 -1.09 25.17 8.51
C SER A 119 0.38 25.34 8.14
N ASP A 120 0.66 26.08 7.05
CA ASP A 120 1.21 27.43 7.17
C ASP A 120 1.28 28.14 5.81
N GLY A 121 0.44 29.16 5.67
CA GLY A 121 0.61 30.22 4.69
C GLY A 121 1.62 31.25 5.20
N ASN A 122 2.38 31.82 4.27
CA ASN A 122 3.19 33.04 4.40
C ASN A 122 4.08 33.16 5.65
N ALA A 123 5.33 32.72 5.51
CA ALA A 123 6.48 33.40 6.13
C ALA A 123 7.69 33.31 5.19
N VAL A 124 7.94 34.40 4.46
CA VAL A 124 9.22 34.66 3.80
C VAL A 124 10.24 34.86 4.92
N ASN A 125 11.15 33.91 5.10
CA ASN A 125 12.33 34.11 5.94
C ASN A 125 13.59 34.06 5.07
N SER A 126 13.99 35.24 4.61
CA SER A 126 15.28 35.51 4.01
C SER A 126 16.38 35.33 5.05
N SER A 127 17.09 34.20 4.99
CA SER A 127 18.39 34.08 5.67
C SER A 127 19.44 33.55 4.70
N LEU A 128 20.33 34.47 4.35
CA LEU A 128 21.64 34.35 3.71
C LEU A 128 22.17 32.92 3.53
N HIS A 129 22.08 32.39 2.31
CA HIS A 129 22.87 31.26 1.86
C HIS A 129 24.31 31.70 1.57
N SER A 130 25.27 31.25 2.38
CA SER A 130 26.64 31.06 1.90
C SER A 130 26.64 29.86 0.94
N PRO A 131 27.33 29.90 -0.22
CA PRO A 131 27.36 28.76 -1.12
C PRO A 131 28.11 27.62 -0.45
N ARG A 132 27.40 26.54 -0.08
CA ARG A 132 28.06 25.27 0.22
C ARG A 132 28.50 24.69 -1.12
N GLU A 133 29.82 24.62 -1.33
CA GLU A 133 30.41 23.77 -2.37
C GLU A 133 29.76 22.38 -2.28
N SER A 134 29.09 21.99 -3.36
CA SER A 134 28.52 20.66 -3.51
C SER A 134 29.68 19.69 -3.69
N LYS A 135 30.12 19.07 -2.59
CA LYS A 135 30.92 17.85 -2.66
C LYS A 135 30.09 16.84 -3.45
N VAL A 136 30.51 16.57 -4.68
CA VAL A 136 29.96 15.48 -5.51
C VAL A 136 30.22 14.20 -4.72
N SER A 137 29.18 13.71 -4.06
CA SER A 137 29.19 12.39 -3.44
C SER A 137 29.59 11.37 -4.51
N PRO A 138 30.51 10.43 -4.22
CA PRO A 138 30.86 9.41 -5.20
C PRO A 138 29.60 8.67 -5.64
N MET A 139 29.47 8.43 -6.96
CA MET A 139 28.31 7.75 -7.53
C MET A 139 28.12 6.40 -6.81
N PRO A 140 26.90 6.08 -6.35
CA PRO A 140 26.65 4.78 -5.76
C PRO A 140 26.94 3.69 -6.80
N PRO A 141 27.60 2.58 -6.41
CA PRO A 141 27.82 1.48 -7.33
C PRO A 141 26.47 0.93 -7.80
N ARG A 142 26.36 0.66 -9.11
CA ARG A 142 25.19 -0.01 -9.68
C ARG A 142 25.08 -1.40 -9.07
N THR A 143 24.02 -1.67 -8.32
CA THR A 143 23.67 -3.01 -7.84
C THR A 143 22.68 -3.63 -8.83
N GLY A 144 23.19 -3.94 -10.03
CA GLY A 144 22.42 -4.64 -11.06
C GLY A 144 22.02 -6.02 -10.56
N LEU A 145 20.75 -6.37 -10.75
CA LEU A 145 20.22 -7.67 -10.35
C LEU A 145 20.64 -8.76 -11.35
N PHE A 146 20.63 -8.40 -12.63
CA PHE A 146 21.16 -9.15 -13.76
C PHE A 146 21.91 -8.18 -14.69
N PRO A 147 22.69 -8.67 -15.66
CA PRO A 147 23.15 -7.83 -16.74
C PRO A 147 21.99 -7.03 -17.33
N ASN A 148 22.19 -5.72 -17.51
CA ASN A 148 21.21 -4.81 -18.10
C ASN A 148 19.91 -4.58 -17.29
N VAL A 149 19.79 -5.12 -16.07
CA VAL A 149 18.57 -4.98 -15.24
C VAL A 149 18.91 -4.46 -13.85
N ILE A 150 18.27 -3.36 -13.46
CA ILE A 150 18.34 -2.79 -12.12
C ILE A 150 16.92 -2.73 -11.55
N GLU A 151 16.69 -3.32 -10.38
CA GLU A 151 15.43 -3.17 -9.65
C GLU A 151 15.58 -2.04 -8.63
N MET A 152 14.63 -1.11 -8.58
CA MET A 152 14.79 0.16 -7.88
C MET A 152 14.79 0.00 -6.35
N ASN A 153 14.01 -0.92 -5.79
CA ASN A 153 14.03 -1.19 -4.35
C ASN A 153 15.38 -1.77 -3.90
N HIS A 154 15.92 -2.71 -4.68
CA HIS A 154 17.21 -3.34 -4.48
C HIS A 154 18.33 -2.31 -4.55
N GLN A 155 18.29 -1.42 -5.55
CA GLN A 155 19.24 -0.31 -5.68
C GLN A 155 19.14 0.69 -4.53
N ALA A 156 17.92 1.00 -4.08
CA ALA A 156 17.66 1.89 -2.95
C ALA A 156 18.01 1.25 -1.59
N ARG A 157 18.14 -0.08 -1.53
CA ARG A 157 18.26 -0.89 -0.30
C ARG A 157 17.13 -0.63 0.69
N ARG A 158 15.95 -0.31 0.18
CA ARG A 158 14.69 -0.11 0.91
C ARG A 158 13.51 -0.27 -0.03
N ARG A 159 12.33 -0.55 0.52
CA ARG A 159 11.09 -0.56 -0.27
C ARG A 159 10.64 0.87 -0.57
N LEU A 160 10.49 1.17 -1.86
CA LEU A 160 9.86 2.35 -2.42
C LEU A 160 8.38 2.07 -2.72
N GLY A 161 8.05 0.88 -3.22
CA GLY A 161 6.67 0.50 -3.52
C GLY A 161 6.63 -0.90 -4.12
N CYS A 162 5.91 -1.05 -5.24
CA CYS A 162 6.08 -2.17 -6.16
C CYS A 162 7.53 -2.22 -6.68
N CYS A 163 7.90 -3.33 -7.31
CA CYS A 163 9.16 -3.46 -8.02
C CYS A 163 9.08 -2.68 -9.34
N VAL A 164 9.95 -1.69 -9.46
CA VAL A 164 10.15 -0.94 -10.70
C VAL A 164 11.48 -1.39 -11.28
N TYR A 165 11.47 -1.83 -12.54
CA TYR A 165 12.66 -2.35 -13.21
C TYR A 165 13.16 -1.36 -14.25
N LEU A 166 14.40 -0.91 -14.09
CA LEU A 166 15.15 -0.20 -15.12
C LEU A 166 15.91 -1.23 -15.96
N VAL A 167 15.54 -1.34 -17.23
CA VAL A 167 16.23 -2.15 -18.23
C VAL A 167 17.02 -1.21 -19.14
N HIS A 168 18.30 -1.49 -19.38
CA HIS A 168 19.17 -0.58 -20.13
C HIS A 168 20.09 -1.30 -21.12
N ASP A 169 20.35 -0.68 -22.27
CA ASP A 169 21.43 -1.06 -23.20
C ASP A 169 22.20 0.18 -23.64
N GLY A 170 23.48 0.26 -23.28
CA GLY A 170 24.26 1.49 -23.38
C GLY A 170 23.62 2.65 -22.60
N ASP A 171 23.36 3.75 -23.30
CA ASP A 171 22.72 4.96 -22.74
C ASP A 171 21.19 4.89 -22.75
N ASP A 172 20.60 4.00 -23.56
CA ASP A 172 19.15 3.89 -23.71
C ASP A 172 18.55 2.95 -22.66
N TRP A 173 17.40 3.32 -22.13
CA TRP A 173 16.74 2.54 -21.08
C TRP A 173 15.21 2.64 -21.11
N MET A 174 14.56 1.77 -20.36
CA MET A 174 13.12 1.79 -20.11
C MET A 174 12.81 1.50 -18.64
N LEU A 175 11.58 1.84 -18.22
CA LEU A 175 11.01 1.38 -16.97
C LEU A 175 9.88 0.40 -17.22
N ILE A 176 9.88 -0.71 -16.48
CA ILE A 176 8.75 -1.61 -16.33
C ILE A 176 8.13 -1.34 -14.95
N ASP A 177 6.86 -0.94 -14.99
CA ASP A 177 6.10 -0.24 -13.95
C ASP A 177 6.73 1.11 -13.54
N ILE A 178 5.92 1.96 -12.90
CA ILE A 178 6.34 3.32 -12.49
C ILE A 178 6.21 3.51 -10.99
N GLY A 179 5.27 2.80 -10.35
CA GLY A 179 4.98 2.95 -8.94
C GLY A 179 3.96 4.07 -8.66
N TYR A 180 3.83 4.38 -7.37
CA TYR A 180 3.06 5.54 -6.91
C TYR A 180 3.73 6.87 -7.27
N GLN A 181 2.91 7.91 -7.43
CA GLN A 181 3.37 9.25 -7.79
C GLN A 181 4.31 9.86 -6.73
N ASP A 182 4.10 9.59 -5.45
CA ASP A 182 4.93 10.09 -4.34
C ASP A 182 6.33 9.44 -4.30
N THR A 183 6.47 8.23 -4.81
CA THR A 183 7.74 7.49 -4.88
C THR A 183 8.54 7.79 -6.16
N LEU A 184 7.89 8.38 -7.17
CA LEU A 184 8.50 8.65 -8.46
C LEU A 184 9.74 9.58 -8.36
N ASP A 185 9.68 10.61 -7.52
CA ASP A 185 10.80 11.55 -7.36
C ASP A 185 12.05 10.85 -6.78
N ASP A 186 11.85 9.89 -5.86
CA ASP A 186 12.94 9.06 -5.33
C ASP A 186 13.54 8.17 -6.42
N ILE A 187 12.69 7.52 -7.22
CA ILE A 187 13.12 6.67 -8.35
C ILE A 187 13.92 7.49 -9.36
N LEU A 188 13.40 8.64 -9.80
CA LEU A 188 14.10 9.53 -10.74
C LEU A 188 15.39 10.10 -10.14
N GLY A 189 15.42 10.34 -8.82
CA GLY A 189 16.63 10.69 -8.09
C GLY A 189 17.71 9.62 -8.20
N LEU A 190 17.34 8.35 -7.99
CA LEU A 190 18.25 7.20 -8.14
C LEU A 190 18.73 7.05 -9.59
N ILE A 191 17.83 7.14 -10.57
CA ILE A 191 18.19 7.03 -12.01
C ILE A 191 19.26 8.06 -12.39
N ARG A 192 19.12 9.32 -11.93
CA ARG A 192 20.13 10.36 -12.16
C ARG A 192 21.45 10.05 -11.44
N GLN A 193 21.42 9.50 -10.23
CA GLN A 193 22.63 9.10 -9.49
C GLN A 193 23.38 7.93 -10.15
N LEU A 194 22.67 7.10 -10.91
CA LEU A 194 23.24 5.99 -11.69
C LEU A 194 23.77 6.44 -13.06
N ASP A 195 23.75 7.74 -13.34
CA ASP A 195 24.17 8.39 -14.58
C ASP A 195 23.32 8.02 -15.81
N PHE A 196 22.03 7.76 -15.60
CA PHE A 196 21.07 7.62 -16.70
C PHE A 196 20.39 8.97 -16.98
N ARG A 197 20.50 9.43 -18.23
CA ARG A 197 19.84 10.66 -18.68
C ARG A 197 18.37 10.38 -18.92
N LEU A 198 17.51 11.23 -18.38
CA LEU A 198 16.06 11.15 -18.58
C LEU A 198 15.65 11.23 -20.07
N ALA A 199 16.42 11.98 -20.87
CA ALA A 199 16.21 12.10 -22.32
C ALA A 199 16.41 10.78 -23.10
N ASN A 200 17.10 9.81 -22.50
CA ASN A 200 17.36 8.49 -23.10
C ASN A 200 16.34 7.42 -22.68
N CYS A 201 15.35 7.77 -21.84
CA CYS A 201 14.23 6.87 -21.58
C CYS A 201 13.43 6.68 -22.87
N ARG A 202 13.34 5.43 -23.34
CA ARG A 202 12.62 5.03 -24.55
C ARG A 202 11.19 4.58 -24.28
N TYR A 203 10.99 3.84 -23.18
CA TYR A 203 9.68 3.29 -22.83
C TYR A 203 9.35 3.46 -21.35
N LEU A 204 8.09 3.79 -21.08
CA LEU A 204 7.44 3.71 -19.79
C LEU A 204 6.37 2.62 -19.91
N VAL A 205 6.66 1.44 -19.40
CA VAL A 205 5.88 0.22 -19.63
C VAL A 205 4.99 -0.02 -18.42
N ALA A 206 3.68 -0.15 -18.64
CA ALA A 206 2.75 -0.65 -17.63
C ALA A 206 2.59 -2.17 -17.78
N THR A 207 2.87 -2.95 -16.73
CA THR A 207 2.56 -4.39 -16.73
C THR A 207 1.04 -4.62 -16.71
N HIS A 208 0.32 -3.86 -15.90
CA HIS A 208 -1.14 -3.84 -15.79
C HIS A 208 -1.59 -2.50 -15.19
N ALA A 209 -2.90 -2.31 -15.02
CA ALA A 209 -3.50 -1.01 -14.70
C ALA A 209 -3.79 -0.79 -13.20
N ASP A 210 -3.05 -1.44 -12.31
CA ASP A 210 -3.25 -1.27 -10.86
C ASP A 210 -2.55 0.01 -10.38
N VAL A 211 -3.22 0.75 -9.49
CA VAL A 211 -2.85 2.11 -9.11
C VAL A 211 -1.43 2.20 -8.55
N ASP A 212 -0.97 1.18 -7.85
CA ASP A 212 0.38 1.08 -7.29
C ASP A 212 1.47 0.81 -8.32
N HIS A 213 1.12 0.44 -9.55
CA HIS A 213 2.06 0.28 -10.68
C HIS A 213 2.06 1.49 -11.60
N ILE A 214 0.91 2.15 -11.80
CA ILE A 214 0.73 3.15 -12.87
C ILE A 214 0.39 4.57 -12.40
N GLN A 215 0.18 4.84 -11.11
CA GLN A 215 -0.25 6.18 -10.69
C GLN A 215 0.78 7.26 -11.10
N GLY A 216 2.08 6.97 -11.00
CA GLY A 216 3.13 7.89 -11.41
C GLY A 216 3.27 8.09 -12.93
N LEU A 217 2.56 7.32 -13.77
CA LEU A 217 2.79 7.23 -15.21
C LEU A 217 2.59 8.55 -15.94
N LYS A 218 1.52 9.30 -15.62
CA LYS A 218 1.28 10.63 -16.18
C LYS A 218 2.45 11.58 -15.89
N ARG A 219 2.87 11.62 -14.63
CA ARG A 219 3.96 12.50 -14.19
C ARG A 219 5.30 12.09 -14.82
N ALA A 220 5.56 10.79 -14.94
CA ALA A 220 6.75 10.28 -15.62
C ALA A 220 6.78 10.69 -17.10
N LYS A 221 5.65 10.61 -17.81
CA LYS A 221 5.53 11.06 -19.20
C LYS A 221 5.76 12.57 -19.36
N GLU A 222 5.24 13.39 -18.45
CA GLU A 222 5.51 14.84 -18.46
C GLU A 222 7.00 15.17 -18.28
N LEU A 223 7.70 14.40 -17.44
CA LEU A 223 9.13 14.57 -17.17
C LEU A 223 10.03 13.96 -18.26
N MET A 224 9.52 12.97 -18.99
CA MET A 224 10.22 12.25 -20.07
C MET A 224 9.34 12.22 -21.33
N PRO A 225 9.08 13.38 -21.97
CA PRO A 225 8.09 13.49 -23.05
C PRO A 225 8.44 12.64 -24.28
N GLN A 226 9.72 12.34 -24.50
CA GLN A 226 10.18 11.49 -25.60
C GLN A 226 10.01 9.98 -25.34
N ALA A 227 9.79 9.56 -24.09
CA ALA A 227 9.53 8.16 -23.78
C ALA A 227 8.13 7.78 -24.23
N GLN A 228 7.97 6.61 -24.84
CA GLN A 228 6.67 6.07 -25.21
C GLN A 228 6.04 5.39 -24.01
N VAL A 229 4.82 5.79 -23.65
CA VAL A 229 3.98 5.04 -22.72
C VAL A 229 3.40 3.84 -23.46
N VAL A 230 3.64 2.65 -22.93
CA VAL A 230 3.22 1.39 -23.56
C VAL A 230 2.60 0.42 -22.56
N GLY A 231 1.66 -0.37 -23.04
CA GLY A 231 0.98 -1.41 -22.26
C GLY A 231 -0.18 -2.02 -23.04
N HIS A 232 -0.95 -2.87 -22.37
CA HIS A 232 -2.06 -3.59 -22.98
C HIS A 232 -3.22 -2.66 -23.39
N PRO A 233 -3.94 -2.93 -24.50
CA PRO A 233 -5.10 -2.11 -24.93
C PRO A 233 -6.18 -1.92 -23.86
N GLN A 234 -6.46 -2.95 -23.04
CA GLN A 234 -7.43 -2.81 -21.96
C GLN A 234 -6.96 -1.86 -20.85
N ALA A 235 -5.65 -1.86 -20.53
CA ALA A 235 -5.10 -0.92 -19.57
C ALA A 235 -5.15 0.53 -20.11
N GLU A 236 -4.88 0.72 -21.41
CA GLU A 236 -5.04 2.02 -22.08
C GLU A 236 -6.47 2.56 -21.90
N GLY A 237 -7.49 1.71 -22.14
CA GLY A 237 -8.89 2.09 -21.97
C GLY A 237 -9.20 2.56 -20.55
N LEU A 238 -8.80 1.79 -19.53
CA LEU A 238 -9.02 2.13 -18.12
C LEU A 238 -8.38 3.46 -17.73
N LEU A 239 -7.11 3.67 -18.12
CA LEU A 239 -6.35 4.87 -17.79
C LEU A 239 -6.85 6.12 -18.55
N ARG A 240 -7.28 5.96 -19.80
CA ARG A 240 -7.86 7.05 -20.59
C ARG A 240 -9.22 7.47 -20.06
N GLU A 241 -10.02 6.52 -19.60
CA GLU A 241 -11.34 6.78 -19.00
C GLU A 241 -11.23 7.25 -17.54
N GLY A 242 -10.08 7.05 -16.89
CA GLY A 242 -9.91 7.34 -15.46
C GLY A 242 -10.77 6.42 -14.61
N GLU A 243 -10.91 5.16 -15.04
CA GLU A 243 -11.60 4.13 -14.27
C GLU A 243 -10.82 3.90 -12.97
N ARG A 244 -11.48 3.99 -11.81
CA ARG A 244 -10.81 3.93 -10.50
C ARG A 244 -11.06 2.64 -9.74
N ILE A 245 -12.14 1.92 -10.03
CA ILE A 245 -12.50 0.70 -9.29
C ILE A 245 -11.62 -0.45 -9.77
N MET A 246 -11.62 -0.75 -11.06
CA MET A 246 -10.81 -1.80 -11.70
C MET A 246 -9.32 -1.64 -11.47
N THR A 247 -8.85 -0.40 -11.27
CA THR A 247 -7.43 -0.08 -11.04
C THR A 247 -7.04 -0.09 -9.57
N TYR A 248 -7.92 -0.50 -8.64
CA TYR A 248 -7.74 -0.38 -7.19
C TYR A 248 -7.51 1.05 -6.67
N ALA A 249 -7.76 2.09 -7.48
CA ALA A 249 -7.67 3.47 -7.03
C ALA A 249 -8.86 3.86 -6.12
N GLU A 250 -9.95 3.10 -6.14
CA GLU A 250 -11.13 3.29 -5.31
C GLU A 250 -11.58 1.94 -4.73
N ILE A 251 -11.52 1.80 -3.40
CA ILE A 251 -12.13 0.69 -2.66
C ILE A 251 -12.98 1.28 -1.55
N THR A 252 -14.22 1.63 -1.88
CA THR A 252 -15.13 2.34 -0.97
C THR A 252 -15.34 1.59 0.35
N ALA A 253 -15.43 0.25 0.32
CA ALA A 253 -15.60 -0.57 1.52
C ALA A 253 -14.42 -0.48 2.51
N GLN A 254 -13.22 -0.12 2.02
CA GLN A 254 -12.02 0.07 2.83
C GLN A 254 -11.67 1.55 3.04
N GLY A 255 -12.49 2.47 2.51
CA GLY A 255 -12.22 3.92 2.56
C GLY A 255 -10.99 4.33 1.75
N ILE A 256 -10.60 3.55 0.74
CA ILE A 256 -9.47 3.85 -0.14
C ILE A 256 -9.98 4.69 -1.30
N SER A 257 -9.41 5.88 -1.47
CA SER A 257 -9.64 6.75 -2.62
C SER A 257 -8.33 7.46 -2.96
N ILE A 258 -7.66 6.95 -3.98
CA ILE A 258 -6.35 7.39 -4.46
C ILE A 258 -6.56 8.17 -5.76
N ASP A 259 -5.88 9.30 -5.92
CA ASP A 259 -5.95 10.03 -7.19
C ASP A 259 -5.32 9.20 -8.32
N LEU A 260 -6.03 9.13 -9.45
CA LEU A 260 -5.58 8.42 -10.65
C LEU A 260 -5.59 9.39 -11.83
N PRO A 261 -4.44 10.03 -12.11
CA PRO A 261 -4.36 10.96 -13.22
C PRO A 261 -4.50 10.24 -14.57
N GLN A 262 -5.47 10.67 -15.38
CA GLN A 262 -5.65 10.13 -16.73
C GLN A 262 -4.41 10.33 -17.60
N VAL A 263 -4.03 9.27 -18.32
CA VAL A 263 -2.91 9.24 -19.27
C VAL A 263 -3.22 8.23 -20.37
N GLY A 264 -2.91 8.57 -21.62
CA GLY A 264 -3.05 7.66 -22.75
C GLY A 264 -1.73 6.94 -23.06
N PHE A 265 -1.82 5.82 -23.78
CA PHE A 265 -0.64 5.11 -24.27
C PHE A 265 -0.25 5.63 -25.65
N ASP A 266 1.03 5.87 -25.87
CA ASP A 266 1.56 6.24 -27.19
C ASP A 266 1.51 5.03 -28.15
N ARG A 267 1.62 3.81 -27.60
CA ARG A 267 1.52 2.55 -28.32
C ARG A 267 0.94 1.47 -27.40
N THR A 268 -0.05 0.74 -27.90
CA THR A 268 -0.53 -0.49 -27.25
C THR A 268 0.26 -1.70 -27.74
N ILE A 269 0.39 -2.71 -26.89
CA ILE A 269 1.10 -3.96 -27.15
C ILE A 269 0.33 -5.15 -26.57
N ASP A 270 0.45 -6.31 -27.20
CA ASP A 270 -0.25 -7.52 -26.80
C ASP A 270 0.63 -8.78 -27.03
N GLU A 271 0.05 -9.96 -26.81
CA GLU A 271 0.64 -11.26 -27.04
C GLU A 271 1.48 -11.34 -28.32
N GLY A 272 2.77 -11.69 -28.17
CA GLY A 272 3.69 -11.90 -29.27
C GLY A 272 4.37 -10.65 -29.81
N ASP A 273 3.98 -9.45 -29.35
CA ASP A 273 4.72 -8.23 -29.66
C ASP A 273 6.14 -8.26 -29.06
N VAL A 274 7.00 -7.38 -29.57
CA VAL A 274 8.37 -7.22 -29.07
C VAL A 274 8.69 -5.74 -28.85
N LEU A 275 9.16 -5.42 -27.64
CA LEU A 275 9.82 -4.14 -27.34
C LEU A 275 11.32 -4.30 -27.57
N THR A 276 11.92 -3.37 -28.32
CA THR A 276 13.35 -3.38 -28.64
C THR A 276 14.03 -2.21 -27.98
N LEU A 277 15.13 -2.47 -27.27
CA LEU A 277 15.95 -1.46 -26.61
C LEU A 277 17.42 -1.74 -26.90
N GLY A 278 18.01 -0.97 -27.82
CA GLY A 278 19.33 -1.30 -28.36
C GLY A 278 19.31 -2.71 -28.98
N ASN A 279 20.14 -3.60 -28.43
CA ASN A 279 20.21 -5.01 -28.83
C ASN A 279 19.31 -5.92 -28.01
N LEU A 280 18.68 -5.41 -26.95
CA LEU A 280 17.76 -6.18 -26.10
C LEU A 280 16.40 -6.29 -26.77
N LYS A 281 15.80 -7.48 -26.66
CA LYS A 281 14.44 -7.77 -27.11
C LYS A 281 13.65 -8.30 -25.93
N LEU A 282 12.51 -7.67 -25.66
CA LEU A 282 11.55 -8.09 -24.66
C LEU A 282 10.31 -8.58 -25.39
N GLU A 283 10.09 -9.89 -25.38
CA GLU A 283 8.89 -10.51 -25.93
C GLU A 283 7.72 -10.31 -24.95
N VAL A 284 6.59 -9.86 -25.47
CA VAL A 284 5.37 -9.60 -24.70
C VAL A 284 4.56 -10.88 -24.59
N TRP A 285 4.27 -11.29 -23.36
CA TRP A 285 3.37 -12.40 -23.06
C TRP A 285 2.12 -11.83 -22.41
N HIS A 286 0.95 -12.05 -23.00
CA HIS A 286 -0.31 -11.77 -22.32
C HIS A 286 -0.54 -12.85 -21.27
N THR A 287 -0.54 -12.43 -20.01
CA THR A 287 -0.62 -13.31 -18.85
C THR A 287 -1.72 -12.83 -17.88
N PRO A 288 -2.98 -12.81 -18.34
CA PRO A 288 -4.11 -12.36 -17.53
C PRO A 288 -4.33 -13.28 -16.32
N GLY A 289 -5.06 -12.77 -15.34
CA GLY A 289 -5.43 -13.51 -14.13
C GLY A 289 -5.64 -12.58 -12.97
N HIS A 290 -4.60 -11.85 -12.57
CA HIS A 290 -4.71 -10.82 -11.54
C HIS A 290 -5.52 -9.63 -12.06
N ALA A 291 -5.11 -9.13 -13.22
CA ALA A 291 -5.83 -8.17 -14.03
C ALA A 291 -6.04 -8.74 -15.45
N PRO A 292 -7.12 -8.36 -16.16
CA PRO A 292 -7.34 -8.78 -17.55
C PRO A 292 -6.25 -8.28 -18.50
N ALA A 293 -5.70 -7.10 -18.19
CA ALA A 293 -4.73 -6.39 -18.99
C ALA A 293 -3.27 -6.77 -18.68
N GLN A 294 -3.02 -7.79 -17.87
CA GLN A 294 -1.67 -8.08 -17.40
C GLN A 294 -0.75 -8.65 -18.48
N LEU A 295 0.41 -8.01 -18.61
CA LEU A 295 1.52 -8.41 -19.47
C LEU A 295 2.71 -8.85 -18.63
N SER A 296 3.34 -9.94 -19.08
CA SER A 296 4.69 -10.31 -18.69
C SER A 296 5.67 -10.02 -19.83
N PHE A 297 6.93 -9.75 -19.50
CA PHE A 297 7.97 -9.46 -20.50
C PHE A 297 9.11 -10.46 -20.40
N ARG A 298 9.35 -11.25 -21.45
CA ARG A 298 10.46 -12.21 -21.51
C ARG A 298 11.68 -11.55 -22.14
N MET A 299 12.81 -11.60 -21.44
CA MET A 299 14.11 -11.13 -21.91
C MET A 299 15.15 -12.23 -21.68
N GLY A 300 15.45 -13.02 -22.72
CA GLY A 300 16.32 -14.18 -22.59
C GLY A 300 15.77 -15.20 -21.58
N ASN A 301 16.51 -15.47 -20.51
CA ASN A 301 16.11 -16.36 -19.43
C ASN A 301 15.35 -15.66 -18.28
N LEU A 302 15.06 -14.37 -18.41
CA LEU A 302 14.33 -13.57 -17.42
C LEU A 302 12.87 -13.40 -17.86
N LEU A 303 11.94 -13.44 -16.90
CA LEU A 303 10.56 -13.04 -17.09
C LEU A 303 10.17 -11.99 -16.06
N PHE A 304 9.91 -10.76 -16.50
CA PHE A 304 9.20 -9.75 -15.71
C PHE A 304 7.75 -10.20 -15.63
N SER A 305 7.36 -10.84 -14.52
CA SER A 305 6.14 -11.65 -14.42
C SER A 305 4.92 -10.87 -13.91
N GLY A 306 5.06 -9.56 -13.69
CA GLY A 306 4.02 -8.76 -13.04
C GLY A 306 3.57 -9.39 -11.72
N ASP A 307 2.26 -9.38 -11.51
CA ASP A 307 1.62 -9.93 -10.31
C ASP A 307 1.03 -11.34 -10.55
N ASN A 308 1.60 -12.10 -11.49
CA ASN A 308 1.16 -13.49 -11.72
C ASN A 308 1.59 -14.44 -10.61
N ILE A 309 2.81 -14.27 -10.08
CA ILE A 309 3.41 -15.21 -9.15
C ILE A 309 4.51 -14.58 -8.31
N TYR A 310 4.52 -14.87 -7.01
CA TYR A 310 5.52 -14.42 -6.05
C TYR A 310 6.38 -15.59 -5.54
N ARG A 311 7.50 -15.26 -4.89
CA ARG A 311 8.51 -16.23 -4.46
C ARG A 311 7.98 -17.33 -3.54
N ASP A 312 6.98 -17.01 -2.72
CA ASP A 312 6.33 -17.93 -1.80
C ASP A 312 5.21 -18.77 -2.44
N GLY A 313 4.97 -18.58 -3.74
CA GLY A 313 3.89 -19.23 -4.48
C GLY A 313 2.53 -18.57 -4.32
N CYS A 314 2.43 -17.42 -3.65
CA CYS A 314 1.26 -16.56 -3.70
C CYS A 314 1.18 -15.85 -5.06
N VAL A 315 0.00 -15.31 -5.37
CA VAL A 315 -0.28 -14.58 -6.62
C VAL A 315 -0.80 -13.19 -6.28
N GLY A 316 -0.92 -12.30 -7.27
CA GLY A 316 -1.61 -11.01 -7.12
C GLY A 316 -3.02 -11.18 -6.55
N ASN A 317 -3.58 -10.12 -5.98
CA ASN A 317 -4.88 -10.17 -5.33
C ASN A 317 -5.94 -10.80 -6.26
N ILE A 318 -6.80 -11.65 -5.69
CA ILE A 318 -7.89 -12.31 -6.41
C ILE A 318 -9.18 -11.59 -6.03
N ASP A 319 -9.63 -10.69 -6.90
CA ASP A 319 -10.85 -9.92 -6.70
C ASP A 319 -11.57 -9.68 -8.04
N ALA A 320 -12.71 -10.36 -8.23
CA ALA A 320 -13.50 -10.25 -9.45
C ALA A 320 -14.03 -8.83 -9.70
N HIS A 321 -14.25 -8.02 -8.65
CA HIS A 321 -14.68 -6.62 -8.82
C HIS A 321 -13.61 -5.74 -9.43
N HIS A 322 -12.36 -6.20 -9.37
CA HIS A 322 -11.19 -5.55 -9.96
C HIS A 322 -10.66 -6.32 -11.18
N GLY A 323 -11.44 -7.30 -11.66
CA GLY A 323 -11.17 -8.02 -12.91
C GLY A 323 -10.30 -9.27 -12.78
N SER A 324 -10.05 -9.78 -11.58
CA SER A 324 -9.34 -11.04 -11.45
C SER A 324 -10.15 -12.23 -11.98
N ASP A 325 -9.46 -13.20 -12.59
CA ASP A 325 -10.05 -14.39 -13.21
C ASP A 325 -9.17 -15.63 -12.93
N LEU A 326 -9.70 -16.60 -12.18
CA LEU A 326 -8.98 -17.81 -11.79
C LEU A 326 -8.59 -18.70 -12.98
N PRO A 327 -9.48 -18.99 -13.95
CA PRO A 327 -9.11 -19.76 -15.15
C PRO A 327 -7.95 -19.13 -15.93
N ALA A 328 -7.96 -17.80 -16.12
CA ALA A 328 -6.90 -17.05 -16.78
C ALA A 328 -5.60 -17.12 -15.99
N PHE A 329 -5.64 -16.96 -14.67
CA PHE A 329 -4.48 -17.14 -13.80
C PHE A 329 -3.81 -18.51 -14.00
N ILE A 330 -4.61 -19.57 -13.96
CA ILE A 330 -4.12 -20.94 -14.12
C ILE A 330 -3.47 -21.10 -15.48
N LYS A 331 -4.13 -20.67 -16.56
CA LYS A 331 -3.58 -20.74 -17.93
C LYS A 331 -2.26 -19.95 -18.07
N SER A 332 -2.18 -18.76 -17.46
CA SER A 332 -0.97 -17.94 -17.43
C SER A 332 0.17 -18.63 -16.67
N LEU A 333 -0.11 -19.25 -15.53
CA LEU A 333 0.88 -20.00 -14.76
C LEU A 333 1.34 -21.28 -15.47
N GLU A 334 0.43 -21.98 -16.16
CA GLU A 334 0.78 -23.13 -17.01
C GLU A 334 1.74 -22.73 -18.14
N ARG A 335 1.47 -21.59 -18.79
CA ARG A 335 2.37 -21.00 -19.79
C ARG A 335 3.75 -20.72 -19.19
N ILE A 336 3.82 -20.03 -18.05
CA ILE A 336 5.08 -19.70 -17.37
C ILE A 336 5.85 -20.98 -16.98
N LYS A 337 5.15 -21.98 -16.45
CA LYS A 337 5.72 -23.28 -16.08
C LYS A 337 6.31 -24.01 -17.28
N LYS A 338 5.60 -24.01 -18.42
CA LYS A 338 6.05 -24.64 -19.69
C LYS A 338 7.19 -23.87 -20.37
N GLY A 339 7.26 -22.56 -20.18
CA GLY A 339 8.31 -21.70 -20.73
C GLY A 339 9.72 -22.08 -20.28
N ASP A 340 10.73 -21.60 -21.00
CA ASP A 340 12.15 -21.90 -20.77
C ASP A 340 12.88 -20.86 -19.90
N VAL A 341 12.15 -19.87 -19.38
CA VAL A 341 12.70 -18.84 -18.48
C VAL A 341 13.20 -19.45 -17.17
N GLU A 342 14.30 -18.92 -16.65
CA GLU A 342 14.96 -19.41 -15.44
C GLU A 342 14.67 -18.55 -14.20
N TRP A 343 14.37 -17.27 -14.40
CA TRP A 343 14.15 -16.30 -13.33
C TRP A 343 12.84 -15.55 -13.51
N LEU A 344 12.12 -15.37 -12.40
CA LEU A 344 10.86 -14.65 -12.31
C LEU A 344 11.07 -13.36 -11.52
N LEU A 345 10.74 -12.24 -12.16
CA LEU A 345 10.90 -10.89 -11.67
C LEU A 345 9.49 -10.28 -11.46
N PRO A 346 8.87 -10.52 -10.29
CA PRO A 346 7.50 -10.05 -10.04
C PRO A 346 7.46 -8.54 -9.83
N SER A 347 6.28 -7.93 -9.96
CA SER A 347 6.09 -6.54 -9.57
C SER A 347 5.90 -6.36 -8.06
N HIS A 348 5.80 -7.46 -7.30
CA HIS A 348 5.86 -7.45 -5.84
C HIS A 348 6.78 -8.53 -5.25
N GLY A 349 7.57 -8.13 -4.27
CA GLY A 349 8.46 -9.03 -3.54
C GLY A 349 9.74 -9.39 -4.30
N PRO A 350 10.52 -10.34 -3.77
CA PRO A 350 11.89 -10.54 -4.23
C PRO A 350 11.99 -11.52 -5.41
N VAL A 351 12.70 -11.11 -6.47
CA VAL A 351 13.03 -11.91 -7.66
C VAL A 351 13.57 -13.29 -7.33
N PHE A 352 13.12 -14.35 -8.02
CA PHE A 352 13.44 -15.72 -7.63
C PHE A 352 13.63 -16.64 -8.83
N ARG A 353 14.32 -17.76 -8.60
CA ARG A 353 14.52 -18.78 -9.63
C ARG A 353 13.22 -19.54 -9.85
N LYS A 354 12.86 -19.78 -11.10
CA LYS A 354 11.68 -20.55 -11.46
C LYS A 354 11.77 -21.96 -10.87
N ASP A 355 10.75 -22.36 -10.13
CA ASP A 355 10.56 -23.72 -9.63
C ASP A 355 9.23 -24.27 -10.13
N ASN A 356 9.29 -25.23 -11.06
CA ASN A 356 8.10 -25.84 -11.64
C ASN A 356 7.26 -26.63 -10.61
N LYS A 357 7.86 -27.11 -9.52
CA LYS A 357 7.12 -27.78 -8.44
C LYS A 357 6.33 -26.76 -7.64
N MET A 358 6.90 -25.59 -7.38
CA MET A 358 6.19 -24.48 -6.75
C MET A 358 5.04 -24.01 -7.65
N LEU A 359 5.30 -23.77 -8.94
CA LEU A 359 4.27 -23.37 -9.89
C LEU A 359 3.13 -24.39 -9.98
N GLN A 360 3.43 -25.69 -9.98
CA GLN A 360 2.38 -26.71 -9.96
C GLN A 360 1.52 -26.64 -8.70
N LYS A 361 2.13 -26.51 -7.52
CA LYS A 361 1.38 -26.37 -6.27
C LYS A 361 0.49 -25.12 -6.26
N THR A 362 0.97 -24.02 -6.83
CA THR A 362 0.15 -22.81 -6.98
C THR A 362 -1.01 -23.05 -7.93
N ILE A 363 -0.78 -23.71 -9.07
CA ILE A 363 -1.84 -24.09 -10.02
C ILE A 363 -2.88 -24.98 -9.33
N ASP A 364 -2.46 -26.04 -8.65
CA ASP A 364 -3.36 -26.98 -7.95
C ASP A 364 -4.23 -26.23 -6.94
N ARG A 365 -3.64 -25.34 -6.13
CA ARG A 365 -4.36 -24.52 -5.16
C ARG A 365 -5.38 -23.60 -5.84
N LEU A 366 -5.02 -22.93 -6.92
CA LEU A 366 -5.95 -22.06 -7.65
C LEU A 366 -7.05 -22.85 -8.35
N THR A 367 -6.75 -24.07 -8.80
CA THR A 367 -7.76 -24.98 -9.36
C THR A 367 -8.80 -25.34 -8.30
N GLU A 368 -8.38 -25.64 -7.06
CA GLU A 368 -9.31 -25.87 -5.95
C GLU A 368 -10.21 -24.66 -5.71
N TYR A 369 -9.66 -23.44 -5.73
CA TYR A 369 -10.41 -22.21 -5.49
C TYR A 369 -11.55 -21.97 -6.50
N GLN A 370 -11.42 -22.45 -7.74
CA GLN A 370 -12.48 -22.32 -8.76
C GLN A 370 -13.78 -23.02 -8.36
N HIS A 371 -13.72 -23.99 -7.45
CA HIS A 371 -14.83 -24.87 -7.09
C HIS A 371 -15.29 -24.66 -5.64
N MET A 372 -14.83 -23.59 -4.99
CA MET A 372 -15.11 -23.26 -3.60
C MET A 372 -16.03 -22.04 -3.50
N ALA A 373 -17.17 -22.19 -2.81
CA ALA A 373 -18.14 -21.11 -2.63
C ALA A 373 -17.56 -19.82 -2.00
N ASP A 374 -16.55 -19.97 -1.13
CA ASP A 374 -15.91 -18.84 -0.44
C ASP A 374 -15.10 -17.92 -1.38
N PHE A 375 -14.80 -18.37 -2.61
CA PHE A 375 -14.20 -17.54 -3.66
C PHE A 375 -15.24 -16.74 -4.46
N GLY A 376 -16.53 -16.86 -4.11
CA GLY A 376 -17.60 -16.00 -4.58
C GLY A 376 -17.65 -15.91 -6.10
N THR A 377 -17.58 -14.68 -6.62
CA THR A 377 -17.65 -14.38 -8.06
C THR A 377 -16.42 -14.80 -8.86
N CYS A 378 -15.33 -15.22 -8.21
CA CYS A 378 -14.18 -15.82 -8.89
C CYS A 378 -14.34 -17.33 -9.11
N ALA A 379 -15.22 -18.00 -8.35
CA ALA A 379 -15.50 -19.43 -8.53
C ALA A 379 -16.29 -19.67 -9.83
N VAL A 380 -15.99 -20.74 -10.55
CA VAL A 380 -16.65 -21.08 -11.83
C VAL A 380 -17.88 -21.96 -11.62
N ASP A 381 -17.87 -22.76 -10.56
CA ASP A 381 -18.97 -23.60 -10.14
C ASP A 381 -18.86 -23.90 -8.63
N TRP A 382 -19.80 -24.68 -8.11
CA TRP A 382 -19.74 -25.22 -6.75
C TRP A 382 -20.30 -26.64 -6.75
N PRO A 383 -19.44 -27.68 -6.84
CA PRO A 383 -19.90 -29.05 -7.04
C PRO A 383 -20.83 -29.58 -5.94
N LEU A 384 -20.71 -29.05 -4.71
CA LEU A 384 -21.61 -29.40 -3.62
C LEU A 384 -23.06 -28.93 -3.88
N LEU A 385 -23.25 -27.86 -4.65
CA LEU A 385 -24.59 -27.40 -5.03
C LEU A 385 -25.26 -28.40 -5.97
N ASP A 386 -24.50 -28.91 -6.97
CA ASP A 386 -24.99 -29.94 -7.89
C ASP A 386 -25.27 -31.26 -7.14
N GLU A 387 -24.39 -31.66 -6.24
CA GLU A 387 -24.60 -32.81 -5.35
C GLU A 387 -25.88 -32.63 -4.52
N TRP A 388 -26.09 -31.45 -3.95
CA TRP A 388 -27.27 -31.15 -3.16
C TRP A 388 -28.55 -31.19 -4.01
N ASP A 389 -28.51 -30.68 -5.24
CA ASP A 389 -29.63 -30.79 -6.18
C ASP A 389 -29.99 -32.26 -6.49
N GLU A 390 -28.98 -33.13 -6.65
CA GLU A 390 -29.19 -34.57 -6.83
C GLU A 390 -29.75 -35.26 -5.59
N GLU A 391 -29.32 -34.86 -4.40
CA GLU A 391 -29.86 -35.33 -3.13
C GLU A 391 -31.34 -34.95 -2.98
N LEU A 392 -31.68 -33.70 -3.28
CA LEU A 392 -33.04 -33.19 -3.26
C LEU A 392 -33.93 -33.94 -4.26
N ALA A 393 -33.45 -34.15 -5.49
CA ALA A 393 -34.18 -34.87 -6.53
C ALA A 393 -34.49 -36.33 -6.15
N ARG A 394 -33.60 -36.97 -5.41
CA ARG A 394 -33.77 -38.36 -4.93
C ARG A 394 -34.54 -38.47 -3.61
N GLY A 395 -34.89 -37.35 -2.98
CA GLY A 395 -35.50 -37.32 -1.65
C GLY A 395 -34.57 -37.86 -0.56
N ALA A 396 -33.25 -37.65 -0.72
CA ALA A 396 -32.26 -38.14 0.22
C ALA A 396 -32.43 -37.52 1.61
N SER A 397 -32.60 -38.40 2.58
CA SER A 397 -32.49 -38.23 4.01
C SER A 397 -31.09 -37.97 4.55
N ALA A 398 -30.85 -36.99 5.44
CA ALA A 398 -29.72 -37.10 6.38
C ALA A 398 -29.79 -38.42 7.18
N ALA A 399 -30.99 -38.97 7.37
CA ALA A 399 -31.21 -40.28 8.01
C ALA A 399 -31.00 -41.48 7.06
N THR A 400 -30.86 -41.28 5.74
CA THR A 400 -30.64 -42.35 4.75
C THR A 400 -29.22 -42.37 4.19
N GLN A 401 -28.38 -41.41 4.58
CA GLN A 401 -26.95 -41.39 4.31
C GLN A 401 -26.20 -42.15 5.41
N SER A 402 -26.32 -43.48 5.44
CA SER A 402 -25.55 -44.36 6.34
C SER A 402 -24.82 -45.45 5.59
#